data_AF-A0A3D1TX87-F1
#
_entry.id   AF-A0A3D1TX87-F1
#
_cell.length_a   1.000
_cell.length_b   1.000
_cell.length_c   1.000
_cell.angle_alpha   90.00
_cell.angle_beta   90.00
_cell.angle_gamma   90.00
#
_symmetry.space_group_name_H-M   'P 1'
#
loop_
_entity.id
_entity.type
_entity.pdbx_description
1 polymer ?
#
loop_
_entity_poly.entity_id
_entity_poly.type
_entity_poly.pdbx_seq_one_letter_code
_entity_poly.pdbx_strand_id
1 'polypeptide(L)'
;MAGQRLGGEVMPFQSFGDALRHRIVLAVGIICVFLLVAVGATLFTRPTYRATATLFVDVRGQDTLLRQSDGLLGAQFVQQATSRKVLEETVRSLKLQGVKPDSLSKRVHASVAKAAPEILITAEGPSAVAAADLATGVATALITVHKADVKQLDSQTRGYLSGELTRLETEIQQLGNPAPGSAALARLTLLQNQYSTTYAHLQNVDLGQAELSDALSLQQNAQPPTAPSAPDPIRYLLVALIGGVATAVIAVLLAERLDDRLSDAEALARATGTTVALDLSRHAPKDPSESAYALLRASLLARFPTGKRRHGCAGNSR
;
A
#
# COMPACT_ATOMS: atom_id res chain seq x y z
N MET A 1 -53.84 38.51 -37.41
CA MET A 1 -54.16 38.36 -35.98
C MET A 1 -53.48 37.10 -35.48
N ALA A 2 -52.31 37.29 -34.86
CA ALA A 2 -52.05 36.96 -33.45
C ALA A 2 -51.91 35.45 -33.20
N GLY A 3 -50.71 34.93 -33.47
CA GLY A 3 -50.29 33.57 -33.12
C GLY A 3 -49.89 33.47 -31.65
N GLN A 4 -50.37 32.40 -31.00
CA GLN A 4 -50.02 31.96 -29.66
C GLN A 4 -48.49 31.80 -29.50
N ARG A 5 -47.91 32.41 -28.46
CA ARG A 5 -46.57 32.06 -27.97
C ARG A 5 -46.72 31.09 -26.80
N LEU A 6 -46.32 29.85 -27.06
CA LEU A 6 -46.15 28.80 -26.05
C LEU A 6 -44.95 29.12 -25.17
N GLY A 7 -45.13 28.87 -23.88
CA GLY A 7 -44.12 29.03 -22.85
C GLY A 7 -42.91 28.13 -23.09
N GLY A 8 -41.74 28.72 -22.86
CA GLY A 8 -40.48 28.04 -22.64
C GLY A 8 -39.81 28.79 -21.49
N GLU A 9 -40.24 28.50 -20.27
CA GLU A 9 -39.55 28.95 -19.06
C GLU A 9 -38.28 28.11 -18.93
N VAL A 10 -37.23 28.58 -19.58
CA VAL A 10 -35.89 28.02 -19.45
C VAL A 10 -35.40 28.45 -18.08
N MET A 11 -35.42 27.56 -17.08
CA MET A 11 -34.81 27.83 -15.77
C MET A 11 -33.33 28.19 -15.98
N PRO A 12 -32.89 29.42 -15.65
CA PRO A 12 -31.51 29.80 -15.82
C PRO A 12 -30.66 29.10 -14.75
N PHE A 13 -29.58 28.43 -15.18
CA PHE A 13 -28.51 27.85 -14.36
C PHE A 13 -27.80 28.85 -13.40
N GLN A 14 -28.24 30.10 -13.34
CA GLN A 14 -27.63 31.15 -12.52
C GLN A 14 -27.98 31.04 -11.02
N SER A 15 -28.98 30.27 -10.62
CA SER A 15 -29.37 30.12 -9.21
C SER A 15 -28.47 29.20 -8.39
N PHE A 16 -27.59 28.40 -9.01
CA PHE A 16 -26.64 27.55 -8.27
C PHE A 16 -25.47 28.35 -7.69
N GLY A 17 -25.19 29.55 -8.20
CA GLY A 17 -24.02 30.35 -7.80
C GLY A 17 -24.16 31.05 -6.45
N ASP A 18 -25.35 31.57 -6.14
CA ASP A 18 -25.59 32.35 -4.91
C ASP A 18 -25.89 31.47 -3.69
N ALA A 19 -26.53 30.31 -3.90
CA ALA A 19 -26.74 29.31 -2.85
C ALA A 19 -25.40 28.74 -2.34
N LEU A 20 -24.46 28.51 -3.27
CA LEU A 20 -23.11 28.06 -2.92
C LEU A 20 -22.37 29.10 -2.07
N ARG A 21 -22.45 30.40 -2.45
CA ARG A 21 -21.71 31.47 -1.75
C ARG A 21 -22.02 31.58 -0.27
N HIS A 22 -23.27 31.36 0.15
CA HIS A 22 -23.63 31.50 1.55
C HIS A 22 -23.10 30.34 2.43
N ARG A 23 -22.83 29.18 1.82
CA ARG A 23 -22.38 27.95 2.50
C ARG A 23 -20.97 27.49 2.11
N ILE A 24 -20.21 28.29 1.34
CA ILE A 24 -18.78 28.05 1.04
C ILE A 24 -17.98 27.87 2.33
N VAL A 25 -18.27 28.62 3.41
CA VAL A 25 -17.57 28.47 4.69
C VAL A 25 -17.77 27.08 5.30
N LEU A 26 -18.98 26.51 5.17
CA LEU A 26 -19.28 25.14 5.62
C LEU A 26 -18.52 24.12 4.76
N ALA A 27 -18.53 24.29 3.43
CA ALA A 27 -17.80 23.42 2.52
C ALA A 27 -16.29 23.42 2.79
N VAL A 28 -15.70 24.61 2.93
CA VAL A 28 -14.28 24.79 3.28
C VAL A 28 -13.98 24.19 4.65
N GLY A 29 -14.86 24.39 5.64
CA GLY A 29 -14.72 23.78 6.96
C GLY A 29 -14.65 22.26 6.92
N ILE A 30 -15.56 21.61 6.17
CA ILE A 30 -15.56 20.14 5.99
C ILE A 30 -14.26 19.68 5.32
N ILE A 31 -13.85 20.32 4.23
CA ILE A 31 -12.62 19.97 3.52
C ILE A 31 -11.40 20.13 4.46
N CYS A 32 -11.33 21.21 5.24
CA CYS A 32 -10.28 21.42 6.23
C CYS A 32 -10.27 20.33 7.30
N VAL A 33 -11.42 19.90 7.81
CA VAL A 33 -11.51 18.79 8.78
C VAL A 33 -10.98 17.50 8.17
N PHE A 34 -11.36 17.15 6.93
CA PHE A 34 -10.85 15.96 6.25
C PHE A 34 -9.33 16.00 6.05
N LEU A 35 -8.79 17.16 5.67
CA LEU A 35 -7.34 17.35 5.54
C LEU A 35 -6.62 17.23 6.89
N LEU A 36 -7.18 17.81 7.95
CA LEU A 36 -6.64 17.69 9.31
C LEU A 36 -6.65 16.24 9.80
N VAL A 37 -7.73 15.49 9.55
CA VAL A 37 -7.82 14.05 9.87
C VAL A 37 -6.77 13.26 9.08
N ALA A 38 -6.55 13.57 7.81
CA ALA A 38 -5.55 12.88 6.99
C ALA A 38 -4.11 13.14 7.47
N VAL A 39 -3.79 14.40 7.80
CA VAL A 39 -2.50 14.76 8.39
C VAL A 39 -2.31 14.09 9.74
N GLY A 40 -3.35 14.12 10.59
CA GLY A 40 -3.35 13.42 11.87
C GLY A 40 -3.10 11.92 11.71
N ALA A 41 -3.86 11.24 10.85
CA ALA A 41 -3.70 9.82 10.57
C ALA A 41 -2.29 9.48 10.05
N THR A 42 -1.70 10.34 9.22
CA THR A 42 -0.34 10.17 8.72
C THR A 42 0.69 10.26 9.85
N LEU A 43 0.52 11.21 10.79
CA LEU A 43 1.42 11.39 11.93
C LEU A 43 1.25 10.31 13.01
N PHE A 44 0.05 9.74 13.17
CA PHE A 44 -0.23 8.67 14.14
C PHE A 44 0.17 7.27 13.63
N THR A 45 0.27 7.07 12.32
CA THR A 45 0.67 5.78 11.74
C THR A 45 2.19 5.63 11.80
N ARG A 46 2.69 4.49 12.30
CA ARG A 46 4.13 4.24 12.39
C ARG A 46 4.76 4.15 11.00
N PRO A 47 5.90 4.81 10.74
CA PRO A 47 6.58 4.70 9.46
C PRO A 47 7.07 3.26 9.26
N THR A 48 6.81 2.74 8.07
CA THR A 48 7.33 1.43 7.64
C THR A 48 8.35 1.66 6.54
N TYR A 49 9.47 0.96 6.61
CA TYR A 49 10.58 1.03 5.66
C TYR A 49 10.64 -0.27 4.89
N ARG A 50 10.89 -0.17 3.58
CA ARG A 50 11.02 -1.31 2.68
C ARG A 50 12.41 -1.33 2.07
N ALA A 51 13.10 -2.47 2.18
CA ALA A 51 14.42 -2.67 1.60
C ALA A 51 14.43 -3.95 0.74
N THR A 52 15.27 -3.99 -0.29
CA THR A 52 15.34 -5.11 -1.23
C THR A 52 16.77 -5.60 -1.37
N ALA A 53 17.00 -6.89 -1.16
CA ALA A 53 18.24 -7.59 -1.45
C ALA A 53 18.11 -8.34 -2.79
N THR A 54 19.21 -8.46 -3.52
CA THR A 54 19.25 -9.12 -4.83
C THR A 54 20.16 -10.33 -4.77
N LEU A 55 19.62 -11.50 -5.12
CA LEU A 55 20.40 -12.72 -5.29
C LEU A 55 20.49 -13.06 -6.77
N PHE A 56 21.66 -13.51 -7.16
CA PHE A 56 21.89 -14.08 -8.48
C PHE A 56 21.74 -15.60 -8.43
N VAL A 57 21.05 -16.17 -9.42
CA VAL A 57 20.94 -17.61 -9.60
C VAL A 57 21.84 -18.03 -10.75
N ASP A 58 22.90 -18.78 -10.44
CA ASP A 58 23.74 -19.41 -11.46
C ASP A 58 23.12 -20.75 -11.88
N VAL A 59 22.56 -20.79 -13.09
CA VAL A 59 22.00 -21.99 -13.72
C VAL A 59 23.06 -22.81 -14.45
N ARG A 60 24.35 -22.47 -14.36
CA ARG A 60 25.40 -23.09 -15.17
C ARG A 60 25.67 -24.56 -14.86
N GLY A 61 25.52 -24.96 -13.60
CA GLY A 61 25.71 -26.34 -13.13
C GLY A 61 24.45 -27.21 -13.17
N GLN A 62 23.31 -26.73 -13.71
CA GLN A 62 22.05 -27.49 -13.74
C GLN A 62 21.77 -28.13 -15.10
N ASP A 63 21.04 -29.26 -15.07
CA ASP A 63 20.64 -30.04 -16.23
C ASP A 63 20.04 -29.17 -17.34
N THR A 64 20.40 -29.48 -18.58
CA THR A 64 20.00 -28.75 -19.79
C THR A 64 18.48 -28.62 -19.95
N LEU A 65 17.71 -29.58 -19.40
CA LEU A 65 16.24 -29.56 -19.39
C LEU A 65 15.67 -28.53 -18.40
N LEU A 66 16.31 -28.33 -17.25
CA LEU A 66 15.87 -27.36 -16.23
C LEU A 66 16.17 -25.92 -16.67
N ARG A 67 17.30 -25.72 -17.38
CA ARG A 67 17.61 -24.46 -18.08
C ARG A 67 16.56 -24.06 -19.12
N GLN A 68 15.89 -25.03 -19.75
CA GLN A 68 14.83 -24.72 -20.72
C GLN A 68 13.57 -24.18 -20.05
N SER A 69 13.47 -24.33 -18.72
CA SER A 69 12.38 -23.84 -17.88
C SER A 69 12.81 -22.67 -16.97
N ASP A 70 13.50 -21.66 -17.54
CA ASP A 70 14.03 -20.47 -16.84
C ASP A 70 13.09 -19.85 -15.80
N GLY A 71 11.77 -19.89 -16.03
CA GLY A 71 10.77 -19.32 -15.11
C GLY A 71 10.41 -20.20 -13.90
N LEU A 72 10.53 -21.53 -13.99
CA LEU A 72 10.10 -22.46 -12.93
C LEU A 72 11.07 -22.47 -11.75
N LEU A 73 12.38 -22.40 -12.04
CA LEU A 73 13.44 -22.40 -11.03
C LEU A 73 13.33 -21.16 -10.13
N GLY A 74 13.15 -19.98 -10.72
CA GLY A 74 12.95 -18.75 -9.97
C GLY A 74 11.71 -18.81 -9.06
N ALA A 75 10.61 -19.40 -9.54
CA ALA A 75 9.39 -19.57 -8.76
C ALA A 75 9.61 -20.53 -7.55
N GLN A 76 10.37 -21.61 -7.72
CA GLN A 76 10.72 -22.52 -6.64
C GLN A 76 11.53 -21.80 -5.55
N PHE A 77 12.57 -21.05 -5.94
CA PHE A 77 13.38 -20.31 -4.96
C PHE A 77 12.59 -19.21 -4.26
N VAL A 78 11.64 -18.56 -4.93
CA VAL A 78 10.72 -17.60 -4.31
C VAL A 78 9.85 -18.26 -3.23
N GLN A 79 9.32 -19.45 -3.50
CA GLN A 79 8.57 -20.23 -2.51
C GLN A 79 9.47 -20.68 -1.34
N GLN A 80 10.71 -21.10 -1.63
CA GLN A 80 11.67 -21.48 -0.59
C GLN A 80 12.11 -20.29 0.27
N ALA A 81 12.28 -19.09 -0.30
CA ALA A 81 12.68 -17.88 0.42
C ALA A 81 11.68 -17.48 1.52
N THR A 82 10.39 -17.77 1.29
CA THR A 82 9.30 -17.51 2.26
C THR A 82 8.94 -18.73 3.10
N SER A 83 9.69 -19.83 2.95
CA SER A 83 9.46 -21.06 3.71
C SER A 83 9.84 -20.90 5.17
N ARG A 84 9.19 -21.71 6.02
CA ARG A 84 9.44 -21.72 7.47
C ARG A 84 10.91 -21.95 7.82
N LYS A 85 11.59 -22.85 7.10
CA LYS A 85 13.00 -23.21 7.33
C LYS A 85 13.93 -22.01 7.15
N VAL A 86 13.72 -21.22 6.09
CA VAL A 86 14.51 -20.01 5.81
C VAL A 86 14.21 -18.90 6.83
N LEU A 87 12.94 -18.70 7.19
CA LEU A 87 12.56 -17.70 8.18
C LEU A 87 13.07 -18.03 9.59
N GLU A 88 13.08 -19.31 9.97
CA GLU A 88 13.68 -19.76 11.24
C GLU A 88 15.19 -19.54 11.26
N GLU A 89 15.89 -19.87 10.17
CA GLU A 89 17.32 -19.59 10.05
C GLU A 89 17.63 -18.09 10.07
N THR A 90 16.75 -17.27 9.49
CA THR A 90 16.83 -15.80 9.54
C THR A 90 16.71 -15.27 10.96
N VAL A 91 15.74 -15.76 11.73
CA VAL A 91 15.57 -15.38 13.15
C VAL A 91 16.80 -15.76 13.96
N ARG A 92 17.38 -16.93 13.69
CA ARG A 92 18.58 -17.43 14.35
C ARG A 92 19.81 -16.61 14.00
N SER A 93 20.03 -16.30 12.72
CA SER A 93 21.22 -15.58 12.25
C SER A 93 21.24 -14.13 12.72
N LEU A 94 20.10 -13.43 12.66
CA LEU A 94 19.93 -12.05 13.13
C LEU A 94 19.68 -11.94 14.63
N LYS A 95 19.56 -13.06 15.36
CA LYS A 95 19.27 -13.12 16.80
C LYS A 95 18.04 -12.29 17.19
N LEU A 96 16.98 -12.34 16.37
CA LEU A 96 15.76 -11.56 16.58
C LEU A 96 14.98 -12.12 17.78
N GLN A 97 15.11 -11.48 18.94
CA GLN A 97 14.42 -11.90 20.16
C GLN A 97 12.91 -11.58 20.05
N GLY A 98 12.07 -12.57 20.35
CA GLY A 98 10.61 -12.40 20.42
C GLY A 98 9.88 -12.30 19.08
N VAL A 99 10.57 -12.45 17.94
CA VAL A 99 9.95 -12.44 16.61
C VAL A 99 9.62 -13.87 16.17
N LYS A 100 8.33 -14.12 15.90
CA LYS A 100 7.89 -15.43 15.37
C LYS A 100 8.12 -15.53 13.86
N PRO A 101 8.50 -16.71 13.33
CA PRO A 101 8.65 -16.93 11.89
C PRO A 101 7.40 -16.56 11.08
N ASP A 102 6.20 -16.87 11.59
CA ASP A 102 4.92 -16.55 10.93
C ASP A 102 4.64 -15.04 10.81
N SER A 103 5.27 -14.22 11.64
CA SER A 103 5.15 -12.75 11.54
C SER A 103 6.09 -12.18 10.47
N LEU A 104 7.17 -12.90 10.16
CA LEU A 104 8.11 -12.52 9.10
C LEU A 104 7.56 -12.82 7.71
N SER A 105 6.82 -13.92 7.54
CA SER A 105 6.21 -14.27 6.24
C SER A 105 5.25 -13.20 5.72
N LYS A 106 4.64 -12.41 6.61
CA LYS A 106 3.79 -11.27 6.24
C LYS A 106 4.55 -10.01 5.85
N ARG A 107 5.83 -9.93 6.19
CA ARG A 107 6.69 -8.74 6.00
C ARG A 107 7.78 -8.97 4.96
N VAL A 108 7.93 -10.20 4.47
CA VAL A 108 8.95 -10.63 3.53
C VAL A 108 8.26 -11.11 2.27
N HIS A 109 8.68 -10.56 1.14
CA HIS A 109 8.19 -10.93 -0.18
C HIS A 109 9.39 -11.24 -1.07
N ALA A 110 9.40 -12.43 -1.67
CA ALA A 110 10.36 -12.79 -2.70
C ALA A 110 9.68 -12.72 -4.07
N SER A 111 10.43 -12.28 -5.08
CA SER A 111 9.96 -12.23 -6.47
C SER A 111 11.12 -12.44 -7.43
N VAL A 112 10.84 -12.86 -8.66
CA VAL A 112 11.85 -12.99 -9.72
C VAL A 112 11.88 -11.68 -10.52
N ALA A 113 13.08 -11.18 -10.81
CA ALA A 113 13.25 -10.02 -11.69
C ALA A 113 12.75 -10.36 -13.11
N LYS A 114 11.99 -9.47 -13.73
CA LYS A 114 11.41 -9.72 -15.08
C LYS A 114 12.45 -9.77 -16.20
N ALA A 115 13.63 -9.19 -15.98
CA ALA A 115 14.64 -8.95 -17.02
C ALA A 115 15.94 -9.73 -16.79
N ALA A 116 16.09 -10.44 -15.67
CA ALA A 116 17.32 -11.13 -15.29
C ALA A 116 17.01 -12.34 -14.38
N PRO A 117 17.87 -13.37 -14.34
CA PRO A 117 17.76 -14.51 -13.42
C PRO A 117 18.16 -14.11 -11.99
N GLU A 118 17.53 -13.06 -11.48
CA GLU A 118 17.77 -12.50 -10.16
C GLU A 118 16.52 -12.68 -9.29
N ILE A 119 16.73 -13.02 -8.02
CA ILE A 119 15.68 -13.10 -7.02
C ILE A 119 15.74 -11.84 -6.15
N LEU A 120 14.64 -11.10 -6.14
CA LEU A 120 14.45 -9.89 -5.36
C LEU A 120 13.75 -10.26 -4.05
N ILE A 121 14.47 -10.09 -2.93
CA ILE A 121 13.94 -10.32 -1.59
C ILE A 121 13.66 -8.98 -0.94
N THR A 122 12.38 -8.65 -0.80
CA THR A 122 11.90 -7.41 -0.22
C THR A 122 11.43 -7.65 1.22
N ALA A 123 11.93 -6.86 2.15
CA ALA A 123 11.54 -6.92 3.56
C ALA A 123 11.02 -5.56 4.05
N GLU A 124 10.04 -5.61 4.94
CA GLU A 124 9.46 -4.44 5.60
C GLU A 124 9.82 -4.41 7.09
N GLY A 125 10.25 -3.24 7.58
CA GLY A 125 10.68 -3.05 8.96
C GLY A 125 10.38 -1.67 9.54
N PRO A 126 10.48 -1.54 10.87
CA PRO A 126 10.20 -0.29 11.57
C PRO A 126 11.31 0.75 11.41
N SER A 127 12.49 0.36 10.92
CA SER A 127 13.61 1.26 10.61
C SER A 127 14.27 0.87 9.30
N ALA A 128 14.93 1.83 8.66
CA ALA A 128 15.67 1.61 7.41
C ALA A 128 16.73 0.50 7.57
N VAL A 129 17.47 0.51 8.67
CA VAL A 129 18.49 -0.51 8.97
C VAL A 129 17.84 -1.87 9.22
N ALA A 130 16.78 -1.94 10.03
CA ALA A 130 16.11 -3.22 10.31
C ALA A 130 15.49 -3.84 9.06
N ALA A 131 14.96 -3.04 8.13
CA ALA A 131 14.45 -3.55 6.85
C ALA A 131 15.58 -4.11 5.98
N ALA A 132 16.71 -3.40 5.89
CA ALA A 132 17.88 -3.84 5.13
C ALA A 132 18.52 -5.11 5.70
N ASP A 133 18.71 -5.16 7.02
CA ASP A 133 19.25 -6.33 7.72
C ASP A 133 18.33 -7.53 7.55
N LEU A 134 17.01 -7.34 7.58
CA LEU A 134 16.05 -8.42 7.39
C LEU A 134 16.09 -8.94 5.95
N ALA A 135 16.04 -8.07 4.93
CA ALA A 135 16.12 -8.49 3.52
C ALA A 135 17.43 -9.25 3.24
N THR A 136 18.56 -8.71 3.71
CA THR A 136 19.87 -9.35 3.56
C THR A 136 19.96 -10.65 4.36
N GLY A 137 19.43 -10.68 5.58
CA GLY A 137 19.42 -11.86 6.43
C GLY A 137 18.60 -13.00 5.83
N VAL A 138 17.43 -12.71 5.23
CA VAL A 138 16.64 -13.72 4.50
C VAL A 138 17.41 -14.23 3.29
N ALA A 139 18.07 -13.34 2.53
CA ALA A 139 18.92 -13.73 1.41
C ALA A 139 20.04 -14.71 1.83
N THR A 140 20.77 -14.36 2.88
CA THR A 140 21.84 -15.21 3.43
C THR A 140 21.29 -16.52 4.01
N ALA A 141 20.14 -16.48 4.68
CA ALA A 141 19.49 -17.66 5.22
C ALA A 141 19.03 -18.62 4.11
N LEU A 142 18.51 -18.10 2.99
CA LEU A 142 18.15 -18.91 1.83
C LEU A 142 19.37 -19.64 1.27
N ILE A 143 20.48 -18.92 1.06
CA ILE A 143 21.75 -19.52 0.61
C ILE A 143 22.22 -20.59 1.59
N THR A 144 22.15 -20.32 2.89
CA THR A 144 22.59 -21.25 3.95
C THR A 144 21.74 -22.52 3.97
N VAL A 145 20.42 -22.39 3.88
CA VAL A 145 19.49 -23.51 3.84
C VAL A 145 19.67 -24.32 2.56
N HIS A 146 19.83 -23.66 1.40
CA HIS A 146 20.10 -24.32 0.13
C HIS A 146 21.41 -25.12 0.17
N LYS A 147 22.49 -24.53 0.66
CA LYS A 147 23.78 -25.22 0.84
C LYS A 147 23.65 -26.42 1.79
N ALA A 148 22.87 -26.29 2.86
CA ALA A 148 22.61 -27.40 3.77
C ALA A 148 21.80 -28.53 3.11
N ASP A 149 20.80 -28.21 2.29
CA ASP A 149 19.97 -29.19 1.58
C ASP A 149 20.78 -29.95 0.53
N VAL A 150 21.59 -29.25 -0.27
CA VAL A 150 22.52 -29.85 -1.25
C VAL A 150 23.53 -30.76 -0.54
N LYS A 151 24.11 -30.30 0.58
CA LYS A 151 25.05 -31.10 1.37
C LYS A 151 24.41 -32.37 1.95
N GLN A 152 23.16 -32.28 2.41
CA GLN A 152 22.46 -33.43 2.96
C GLN A 152 22.19 -34.49 1.87
N LEU A 153 21.67 -34.08 0.72
CA LEU A 153 21.42 -34.97 -0.42
C LEU A 153 22.71 -35.63 -0.92
N ASP A 154 23.78 -34.85 -1.05
CA ASP A 154 25.08 -35.37 -1.45
C ASP A 154 25.63 -36.41 -0.46
N SER A 155 25.57 -36.14 0.85
CA SER A 155 26.08 -37.08 1.85
C SER A 155 25.41 -38.46 1.75
N GLN A 156 24.13 -38.50 1.37
CA GLN A 156 23.38 -39.73 1.12
C GLN A 156 23.89 -40.46 -0.14
N THR A 157 24.06 -39.72 -1.24
CA THR A 157 24.61 -40.26 -2.50
C THR A 157 26.03 -40.79 -2.33
N ARG A 158 26.89 -40.06 -1.61
CA ARG A 158 28.26 -40.49 -1.30
C ARG A 158 28.29 -41.73 -0.40
N GLY A 159 27.41 -41.80 0.59
CA GLY A 159 27.24 -42.99 1.42
C GLY A 159 26.88 -44.23 0.60
N TYR A 160 25.99 -44.07 -0.37
CA TYR A 160 25.61 -45.15 -1.29
C TYR A 160 26.78 -45.60 -2.17
N LEU A 161 27.43 -44.67 -2.88
CA LEU A 161 28.53 -44.99 -3.81
C LEU A 161 29.77 -45.55 -3.09
N SER A 162 30.10 -45.03 -1.91
CA SER A 162 31.21 -45.55 -1.10
C SER A 162 30.94 -46.98 -0.59
N GLY A 163 29.68 -47.28 -0.27
CA GLY A 163 29.24 -48.64 0.06
C GLY A 163 29.38 -49.59 -1.14
N GLU A 164 29.02 -49.14 -2.34
CA GLU A 164 29.17 -49.92 -3.57
C GLU A 164 30.64 -50.17 -3.92
N LEU A 165 31.51 -49.16 -3.80
CA LEU A 165 32.96 -49.30 -3.97
C LEU A 165 33.55 -50.32 -2.99
N THR A 166 33.14 -50.27 -1.71
CA THR A 166 33.61 -51.22 -0.69
C THR A 166 33.20 -52.66 -1.02
N ARG A 167 31.99 -52.85 -1.57
CA ARG A 167 31.51 -54.16 -2.01
C ARG A 167 32.30 -54.68 -3.22
N LEU A 168 32.52 -53.84 -4.23
CA LEU A 168 33.30 -54.18 -5.42
C LEU A 168 34.74 -54.53 -5.07
N GLU A 169 35.37 -53.74 -4.20
CA GLU A 169 36.72 -53.98 -3.69
C GLU A 169 36.81 -55.36 -2.99
N THR A 170 35.83 -55.69 -2.15
CA THR A 170 35.78 -56.97 -1.45
C THR A 170 35.64 -58.15 -2.44
N GLU A 171 34.81 -58.01 -3.47
CA GLU A 171 34.62 -59.06 -4.48
C GLU A 171 35.89 -59.25 -5.34
N ILE A 172 36.58 -58.16 -5.71
CA ILE A 172 37.87 -58.22 -6.41
C ILE A 172 38.93 -58.95 -5.54
N GLN A 173 39.01 -58.62 -4.25
CA GLN A 173 39.96 -59.26 -3.32
C GLN A 173 39.68 -60.76 -3.14
N GLN A 174 38.41 -61.18 -3.16
CA GLN A 174 38.04 -62.60 -3.07
C GLN A 174 38.41 -63.41 -4.32
N LEU A 175 38.41 -62.79 -5.51
CA LEU A 175 38.85 -63.47 -6.74
C LEU A 175 40.36 -63.69 -6.80
N GLY A 176 41.16 -62.88 -6.12
CA GLY A 176 42.62 -63.02 -6.03
C GLY A 176 43.32 -62.93 -7.40
N ASN A 177 44.33 -63.78 -7.62
CA ASN A 177 45.10 -63.86 -8.87
C ASN A 177 44.69 -65.10 -9.69
N PRO A 178 43.66 -65.00 -10.55
CA PRO A 178 43.22 -66.11 -11.39
C PRO A 178 44.25 -66.47 -12.48
N ALA A 179 44.32 -67.75 -12.84
CA ALA A 179 45.25 -68.26 -13.84
C ALA A 179 44.98 -67.67 -15.25
N PRO A 180 46.03 -67.42 -16.07
CA PRO A 180 45.92 -66.93 -17.45
C PRO A 180 44.93 -67.74 -18.29
N GLY A 181 44.00 -67.06 -18.99
CA GLY A 181 43.00 -67.68 -19.87
C GLY A 181 41.77 -68.28 -19.18
N SER A 182 41.64 -68.17 -17.85
CA SER A 182 40.45 -68.66 -17.12
C SER A 182 39.23 -67.72 -17.24
N ALA A 183 38.02 -68.27 -17.12
CA ALA A 183 36.78 -67.48 -17.06
C ALA A 183 36.78 -66.48 -15.87
N ALA A 184 37.57 -66.74 -14.83
CA ALA A 184 37.74 -65.85 -13.69
C ALA A 184 38.45 -64.54 -14.05
N LEU A 185 39.38 -64.55 -15.03
CA LEU A 185 40.01 -63.32 -15.52
C LEU A 185 39.00 -62.40 -16.23
N ALA A 186 38.11 -62.95 -17.06
CA ALA A 186 37.08 -62.16 -17.72
C ALA A 186 36.15 -61.47 -16.70
N ARG A 187 35.82 -62.17 -15.61
CA ARG A 187 35.05 -61.61 -14.50
C ARG A 187 35.82 -60.50 -13.77
N LEU A 188 37.10 -60.70 -13.50
CA LEU A 188 37.96 -59.66 -12.90
C LEU A 188 37.98 -58.38 -13.74
N THR A 189 38.16 -58.49 -15.06
CA THR A 189 38.18 -57.33 -15.96
C THR A 189 36.86 -56.56 -15.94
N LEU A 190 35.72 -57.26 -15.87
CA LEU A 190 34.41 -56.62 -15.75
C LEU A 190 34.27 -55.85 -14.43
N LEU A 191 34.65 -56.46 -13.30
CA LEU A 191 34.60 -55.83 -11.99
C LEU A 191 35.53 -54.61 -11.92
N GLN A 192 36.72 -54.69 -12.50
CA GLN A 192 37.65 -53.57 -12.59
C GLN A 192 37.07 -52.39 -13.37
N ASN A 193 36.32 -52.65 -14.46
CA ASN A 193 35.64 -51.61 -15.22
C ASN A 193 34.45 -51.01 -14.43
N GLN A 194 33.70 -51.84 -13.70
CA GLN A 194 32.64 -51.34 -12.84
C GLN A 194 33.20 -50.47 -11.69
N TYR A 195 34.34 -50.87 -11.13
CA TYR A 195 35.02 -50.08 -10.10
C TYR A 195 35.47 -48.71 -10.63
N SER A 196 36.13 -48.66 -11.80
CA SER A 196 36.62 -47.41 -12.37
C SER A 196 35.48 -46.46 -12.76
N THR A 197 34.36 -46.98 -13.28
CA THR A 197 33.17 -46.17 -13.59
C THR A 197 32.48 -45.64 -12.32
N THR A 198 32.36 -46.45 -11.27
CA THR A 198 31.80 -46.02 -9.98
C THR A 198 32.69 -44.96 -9.32
N TYR A 199 34.01 -45.12 -9.40
CA TYR A 199 34.98 -44.15 -8.89
C TYR A 199 34.89 -42.81 -9.65
N ALA A 200 34.80 -42.85 -10.99
CA ALA A 200 34.61 -41.65 -11.80
C ALA A 200 33.27 -40.95 -11.47
N HIS A 201 32.21 -41.71 -11.19
CA HIS A 201 30.93 -41.14 -10.77
C HIS A 201 31.04 -40.40 -9.43
N LEU A 202 31.75 -40.97 -8.46
CA LEU A 202 32.03 -40.29 -7.18
C LEU A 202 32.81 -38.99 -7.41
N GLN A 203 33.82 -39.01 -8.29
CA GLN A 203 34.59 -37.81 -8.63
C GLN A 203 33.74 -36.73 -9.31
N ASN A 204 32.79 -37.11 -10.16
CA ASN A 204 31.86 -36.17 -10.78
C ASN A 204 30.90 -35.55 -9.76
N VAL A 205 30.44 -36.33 -8.77
CA VAL A 205 29.61 -35.82 -7.67
C VAL A 205 30.39 -34.78 -6.86
N ASP A 206 31.67 -35.02 -6.58
CA ASP A 206 32.54 -34.07 -5.88
C ASP A 206 32.67 -32.72 -6.61
N LEU A 207 32.87 -32.76 -7.92
CA LEU A 207 33.04 -31.54 -8.74
C LEU A 207 31.71 -30.79 -8.91
N GLY A 208 30.62 -31.51 -9.19
CA GLY A 208 29.29 -30.90 -9.37
C GLY A 208 28.72 -30.29 -8.09
N GLN A 209 29.13 -30.81 -6.93
CA GLN A 209 28.64 -30.31 -5.64
C GLN A 209 29.00 -28.84 -5.38
N ALA A 210 30.21 -28.44 -5.74
CA ALA A 210 30.69 -27.08 -5.54
C ALA A 210 29.86 -26.09 -6.37
N GLU A 211 29.56 -26.45 -7.62
CA GLU A 211 28.75 -25.63 -8.53
C GLU A 211 27.29 -25.52 -8.06
N LEU A 212 26.68 -26.64 -7.64
CA LEU A 212 25.29 -26.67 -7.16
C LEU A 212 25.11 -25.94 -5.82
N SER A 213 26.13 -26.00 -4.96
CA SER A 213 26.15 -25.30 -3.68
C SER A 213 26.27 -23.80 -3.87
N ASP A 214 27.02 -23.34 -4.88
CA ASP A 214 27.22 -21.92 -5.19
C ASP A 214 26.26 -21.37 -6.25
N ALA A 215 25.25 -22.15 -6.63
CA ALA A 215 24.19 -21.73 -7.55
C ALA A 215 23.40 -20.50 -7.06
N LEU A 216 23.41 -20.22 -5.75
CA LEU A 216 22.85 -18.99 -5.18
C LEU A 216 23.99 -18.14 -4.62
N SER A 217 24.16 -16.95 -5.18
CA SER A 217 25.11 -15.96 -4.67
C SER A 217 24.41 -14.65 -4.34
N LEU A 218 24.87 -14.01 -3.26
CA LEU A 218 24.37 -12.70 -2.86
C LEU A 218 25.05 -11.64 -3.73
N GLN A 219 24.32 -11.10 -4.70
CA GLN A 219 24.85 -10.09 -5.63
C GLN A 219 24.85 -8.70 -4.99
N GLN A 220 23.77 -8.36 -4.29
CA GLN A 220 23.63 -7.06 -3.63
C GLN A 220 22.93 -7.20 -2.28
N ASN A 221 23.61 -6.76 -1.22
CA ASN A 221 22.99 -6.57 0.08
C ASN A 221 21.92 -5.49 0.00
N ALA A 222 20.85 -5.63 0.77
CA ALA A 222 19.84 -4.60 0.83
C ALA A 222 20.44 -3.32 1.42
N GLN A 223 20.16 -2.19 0.77
CA GLN A 223 20.56 -0.89 1.26
C GLN A 223 19.46 -0.30 2.15
N PRO A 224 19.81 0.41 3.23
CA PRO A 224 18.84 1.12 4.05
C PRO A 224 18.11 2.17 3.19
N PRO A 225 16.78 2.11 3.09
CA PRO A 225 16.02 3.11 2.34
C PRO A 225 16.14 4.49 3.01
N THR A 226 16.23 5.54 2.19
CA THR A 226 16.37 6.92 2.66
C THR A 226 15.05 7.55 3.09
N ALA A 227 13.91 6.98 2.69
CA ALA A 227 12.58 7.44 3.02
C ALA A 227 11.67 6.27 3.44
N PRO A 228 10.68 6.49 4.31
CA PRO A 228 9.68 5.48 4.64
C PRO A 228 8.82 5.16 3.41
N SER A 229 8.46 3.88 3.24
CA SER A 229 7.58 3.42 2.17
C SER A 229 6.09 3.61 2.49
N ALA A 230 5.76 3.77 3.77
CA ALA A 230 4.41 4.07 4.22
C ALA A 230 4.44 4.87 5.54
N PRO A 231 3.44 5.74 5.79
CA PRO A 231 2.35 6.13 4.90
C PRO A 231 2.77 7.11 3.79
N ASP A 232 2.11 7.07 2.62
CA ASP A 232 2.33 8.01 1.50
C ASP A 232 1.50 9.30 1.69
N PRO A 233 2.04 10.40 2.25
CA PRO A 233 1.24 11.56 2.66
C PRO A 233 0.43 12.17 1.50
N ILE A 234 0.99 12.17 0.29
CA ILE A 234 0.35 12.72 -0.91
C ILE A 234 -0.92 11.92 -1.27
N ARG A 235 -0.88 10.58 -1.17
CA ARG A 235 -2.04 9.74 -1.47
C ARG A 235 -3.16 9.93 -0.45
N TYR A 236 -2.82 9.98 0.83
CA TYR A 236 -3.80 10.24 1.89
C TYR A 236 -4.43 11.63 1.74
N LEU A 237 -3.65 12.66 1.39
CA LEU A 237 -4.16 13.99 1.12
C LEU A 237 -5.10 14.04 -0.10
N LEU A 238 -4.76 13.35 -1.20
CA LEU A 238 -5.64 13.27 -2.38
C LEU A 238 -6.96 12.56 -2.06
N VAL A 239 -6.90 11.44 -1.35
CA VAL A 239 -8.10 10.70 -0.93
C VAL A 239 -8.96 11.56 0.01
N ALA A 240 -8.33 12.25 0.95
CA ALA A 240 -9.02 13.15 1.88
C ALA A 240 -9.62 14.37 1.18
N LEU A 241 -8.94 14.93 0.17
CA LEU A 241 -9.47 16.03 -0.63
C LEU A 241 -10.69 15.60 -1.44
N ILE A 242 -10.61 14.48 -2.16
CA ILE A 242 -11.72 13.97 -2.97
C ILE A 242 -12.91 13.59 -2.08
N GLY A 243 -12.66 12.85 -0.99
CA GLY A 243 -13.68 12.49 -0.01
C GLY A 243 -14.28 13.71 0.68
N GLY A 244 -13.44 14.69 1.04
CA GLY A 244 -13.85 15.95 1.66
C GLY A 244 -14.72 16.80 0.74
N VAL A 245 -14.36 16.93 -0.54
CA VAL A 245 -15.17 17.66 -1.54
C VAL A 245 -16.51 16.96 -1.77
N ALA A 246 -16.50 15.64 -1.96
CA ALA A 246 -17.75 14.88 -2.14
C ALA A 246 -18.68 15.04 -0.93
N THR A 247 -18.13 14.92 0.27
CA THR A 247 -18.89 15.10 1.53
C THR A 247 -19.38 16.54 1.70
N ALA A 248 -18.57 17.53 1.33
CA ALA A 248 -18.93 18.93 1.38
C ALA A 248 -20.10 19.26 0.44
N VAL A 249 -20.08 18.74 -0.79
CA VAL A 249 -21.18 18.92 -1.76
C VAL A 249 -22.47 18.33 -1.20
N ILE A 250 -22.42 17.09 -0.69
CA ILE A 250 -23.58 16.43 -0.09
C ILE A 250 -24.11 17.23 1.11
N ALA A 251 -23.22 17.68 1.99
CA ALA A 251 -23.58 18.45 3.17
C ALA A 251 -24.21 19.80 2.83
N VAL A 252 -23.68 20.52 1.83
CA VAL A 252 -24.26 21.79 1.36
C VAL A 252 -25.67 21.56 0.81
N LEU A 253 -25.87 20.55 -0.04
CA LEU A 253 -27.19 20.23 -0.61
C LEU A 253 -28.22 19.83 0.46
N LEU A 254 -27.82 19.03 1.44
CA LEU A 254 -28.66 18.68 2.59
C LEU A 254 -29.04 19.92 3.40
N ALA A 255 -28.07 20.80 3.62
CA ALA A 255 -28.25 21.94 4.47
C ALA A 255 -29.11 23.04 3.78
N GLU A 256 -29.04 23.19 2.45
CA GLU A 256 -30.00 23.99 1.67
C GLU A 256 -31.42 23.42 1.77
N ARG A 257 -31.60 22.10 1.56
CA ARG A 257 -32.92 21.44 1.62
C ARG A 257 -33.60 21.56 2.98
N LEU A 258 -32.84 21.54 4.08
CA LEU A 258 -33.39 21.68 5.43
C LEU A 258 -33.82 23.12 5.72
N ASP A 259 -33.08 24.10 5.21
CA ASP A 259 -33.31 25.52 5.46
C ASP A 259 -34.51 26.06 4.68
N ASP A 260 -34.64 25.64 3.41
CA ASP A 260 -35.83 25.91 2.60
C ASP A 260 -37.08 25.37 3.30
N ARG A 261 -37.02 24.13 3.82
CA ARG A 261 -38.16 23.49 4.48
C ARG A 261 -38.57 24.18 5.79
N LEU A 262 -37.61 24.67 6.57
CA LEU A 262 -37.89 25.41 7.81
C LEU A 262 -38.49 26.80 7.50
N SER A 263 -37.93 27.49 6.51
CA SER A 263 -38.40 28.81 6.08
C SER A 263 -39.80 28.76 5.47
N ASP A 264 -40.12 27.70 4.72
CA ASP A 264 -41.44 27.53 4.10
C ASP A 264 -42.54 27.27 5.15
N ALA A 265 -42.22 26.59 6.25
CA ALA A 265 -43.14 26.45 7.39
C ALA A 265 -43.45 27.81 8.04
N GLU A 266 -42.46 28.69 8.12
CA GLU A 266 -42.63 30.05 8.61
C GLU A 266 -43.45 30.91 7.64
N ALA A 267 -43.28 30.72 6.33
CA ALA A 267 -44.11 31.34 5.30
C ALA A 267 -45.57 30.86 5.37
N LEU A 268 -45.82 29.57 5.63
CA LEU A 268 -47.17 29.04 5.89
C LEU A 268 -47.79 29.61 7.17
N ALA A 269 -47.02 29.82 8.24
CA ALA A 269 -47.51 30.45 9.46
C ALA A 269 -47.95 31.91 9.21
N ARG A 270 -47.20 32.65 8.38
CA ARG A 270 -47.56 34.01 7.95
C ARG A 270 -48.84 34.05 7.08
N ALA A 271 -49.05 33.05 6.22
CA ALA A 271 -50.24 32.96 5.36
C ALA A 271 -51.50 32.49 6.10
N THR A 272 -51.35 31.70 7.17
CA THR A 272 -52.47 31.18 7.97
C THR A 272 -52.87 32.10 9.13
N GLY A 273 -52.21 33.26 9.30
CA GLY A 273 -52.58 34.27 10.30
C GLY A 273 -52.41 33.82 11.75
N THR A 274 -51.65 32.74 11.99
CA THR A 274 -51.30 32.33 13.34
C THR A 274 -50.10 33.14 13.81
N THR A 275 -50.20 33.75 14.98
CA THR A 275 -49.13 34.56 15.57
C THR A 275 -47.90 33.69 15.80
N VAL A 276 -46.92 33.83 14.92
CA VAL A 276 -45.55 33.41 15.15
C VAL A 276 -45.10 34.02 16.47
N ALA A 277 -44.72 33.17 17.42
CA ALA A 277 -44.14 33.59 18.68
C ALA A 277 -42.77 34.23 18.40
N LEU A 278 -42.80 35.56 18.25
CA LEU A 278 -41.67 36.50 18.33
C LEU A 278 -40.30 35.92 17.93
N ASP A 279 -40.00 35.91 16.64
CA ASP A 279 -38.61 35.79 16.19
C ASP A 279 -37.86 37.10 16.49
N LEU A 280 -37.03 37.07 17.53
CA LEU A 280 -36.06 38.13 17.83
C LEU A 280 -34.78 37.91 17.00
N SER A 281 -34.90 37.72 15.70
CA SER A 281 -33.75 37.78 14.81
C SER A 281 -33.31 39.24 14.69
N ARG A 282 -32.40 39.64 15.59
CA ARG A 282 -31.64 40.90 15.54
C ARG A 282 -30.95 40.98 14.18
N HIS A 283 -31.55 41.69 13.24
CA HIS A 283 -30.77 42.31 12.19
C HIS A 283 -30.04 43.49 12.84
N ALA A 284 -28.82 43.26 13.31
CA ALA A 284 -27.97 44.34 13.80
C ALA A 284 -27.67 45.27 12.61
N PRO A 285 -28.16 46.52 12.60
CA PRO A 285 -27.84 47.45 11.53
C PRO A 285 -26.33 47.71 11.55
N LYS A 286 -25.73 47.66 10.35
CA LYS A 286 -24.27 47.76 10.17
C LYS A 286 -23.70 49.14 10.56
N ASP A 287 -24.57 50.15 10.70
CA ASP A 287 -24.22 51.50 11.12
C ASP A 287 -25.17 52.05 12.22
N PRO A 288 -24.66 52.44 13.41
CA PRO A 288 -25.50 52.84 14.55
C PRO A 288 -26.20 54.20 14.38
N SER A 289 -25.73 55.07 13.49
CA SER A 289 -26.25 56.44 13.32
C SER A 289 -27.60 56.51 12.59
N GLU A 290 -27.91 55.56 11.71
CA GLU A 290 -29.17 55.54 10.95
C GLU A 290 -30.37 55.14 11.83
N SER A 291 -30.15 54.24 12.79
CA SER A 291 -31.19 53.73 13.69
C SER A 291 -31.74 54.79 14.64
N ALA A 292 -30.89 55.70 15.12
CA ALA A 292 -31.29 56.81 15.98
C ALA A 292 -32.20 57.81 15.23
N TYR A 293 -31.89 58.09 13.97
CA TYR A 293 -32.69 58.99 13.14
C TYR A 293 -34.07 58.42 12.78
N ALA A 294 -34.15 57.12 12.52
CA ALA A 294 -35.41 56.45 12.21
C ALA A 294 -36.40 56.46 13.40
N LEU A 295 -35.91 56.17 14.61
CA LEU A 295 -36.73 56.23 15.83
C LEU A 295 -37.17 57.66 16.16
N LEU A 296 -36.27 58.63 15.97
CA LEU A 296 -36.58 60.04 16.24
C LEU A 296 -37.62 60.58 15.25
N ARG A 297 -37.52 60.24 13.97
CA ARG A 297 -38.52 60.58 12.93
C ARG A 297 -39.88 59.94 13.20
N ALA A 298 -39.91 58.67 13.61
CA ALA A 298 -41.16 57.98 13.94
C ALA A 298 -41.86 58.64 15.14
N SER A 299 -41.11 59.01 16.18
CA SER A 299 -41.65 59.70 17.36
C SER A 299 -42.17 61.11 17.06
N LEU A 300 -41.53 61.85 16.14
CA LEU A 300 -41.95 63.19 15.73
C LEU A 300 -43.23 63.17 14.89
N LEU A 301 -43.38 62.18 13.99
CA LEU A 301 -44.59 62.02 13.19
C LEU A 301 -45.80 61.58 14.05
N ALA A 302 -45.56 60.80 15.11
CA ALA A 302 -46.60 60.45 16.07
C ALA A 302 -47.06 61.65 16.92
N ARG A 303 -46.18 62.63 17.17
CA ARG A 303 -46.45 63.77 18.06
C ARG A 303 -47.09 64.98 17.36
N PHE A 304 -46.92 65.12 16.05
CA PHE A 304 -47.55 66.20 15.26
C PHE A 304 -48.20 65.66 13.98
N PRO A 305 -49.45 65.16 14.05
CA PRO A 305 -50.23 64.87 12.85
C PRO A 305 -50.62 66.20 12.18
N THR A 306 -49.94 66.58 11.11
CA THR A 306 -50.21 67.83 10.38
C THR A 306 -51.63 67.86 9.84
N GLY A 307 -52.46 68.73 10.43
CA GLY A 307 -53.81 69.08 9.99
C GLY A 307 -53.83 70.00 8.76
N LYS A 308 -54.87 69.84 7.96
CA LYS A 308 -55.05 70.31 6.58
C LYS A 308 -55.78 71.67 6.52
N ARG A 309 -55.20 72.63 5.77
CA ARG A 309 -55.77 73.79 5.00
C ARG A 309 -56.72 74.81 5.69
N ARG A 310 -56.54 76.12 5.41
CA ARG A 310 -57.38 76.94 4.49
C ARG A 310 -57.00 78.44 4.47
N HIS A 311 -57.40 79.06 3.35
CA HIS A 311 -57.29 80.45 2.86
C HIS A 311 -57.76 81.59 3.78
N GLY A 312 -57.32 82.83 3.49
CA GLY A 312 -58.13 84.04 3.75
C GLY A 312 -57.34 85.36 3.87
N CYS A 313 -57.79 86.38 3.12
CA CYS A 313 -57.21 87.73 2.92
C CYS A 313 -57.20 88.69 4.13
N ALA A 314 -56.39 89.76 4.03
CA ALA A 314 -56.78 91.19 4.01
C ALA A 314 -56.00 92.16 4.93
N GLY A 315 -55.65 93.33 4.36
CA GLY A 315 -55.57 94.67 5.01
C GLY A 315 -54.26 95.00 5.77
N ASN A 316 -53.35 95.85 5.28
CA ASN A 316 -53.34 97.31 5.01
C ASN A 316 -52.84 98.19 6.18
N SER A 317 -52.06 99.22 5.81
CA SER A 317 -51.65 100.46 6.49
C SER A 317 -50.41 100.47 7.40
N ARG A 318 -49.27 100.92 6.87
CA ARG A 318 -48.81 102.32 6.94
C ARG A 318 -47.77 102.59 5.87
#